data_AF-A0A3D2UWV0-F1
#
_entry.id   AF-A0A3D2UWV0-F1
#
_cell.length_a   1.000
_cell.length_b   1.000
_cell.length_c   1.000
_cell.angle_alpha   90.00
_cell.angle_beta   90.00
_cell.angle_gamma   90.00
#
_symmetry.space_group_name_H-M   'P 1'
#
loop_
_entity.id
_entity.type
_entity.pdbx_description
1 polymer ?
#
loop_
_entity_poly.entity_id
_entity_poly.type
_entity_poly.pdbx_seq_one_letter_code
_entity_poly.pdbx_strand_id
1 'polypeptide(L)' 'GEMSLIDSLPRSATVLALEDCTISVMTQETFNNLAQHNPEALMPILKVLAKRLRATLTLVEGLQDGKATPNRDDRI' A
#
# COMPACT_ATOMS: atom_id res chain seq x y z
N GLY A 1 -0.18 -3.84 6.87
CA GLY A 1 -0.77 -5.20 6.96
C GLY A 1 -2.28 -5.19 6.77
N GLU A 2 -2.82 -4.12 6.19
CA GLU A 2 -4.21 -4.03 5.81
C GLU A 2 -4.59 -5.02 4.70
N MET A 3 -3.65 -5.39 3.83
CA MET A 3 -3.90 -6.35 2.74
C MET A 3 -4.40 -7.68 3.30
N SER A 4 -3.62 -8.33 4.16
CA SER A 4 -4.01 -9.59 4.82
C SER A 4 -5.28 -9.48 5.66
N LEU A 5 -5.59 -8.28 6.18
CA LEU A 5 -6.84 -8.05 6.93
C LEU A 5 -8.06 -8.09 5.99
N ILE A 6 -7.89 -7.69 4.73
CA ILE A 6 -8.96 -7.57 3.73
C ILE A 6 -9.09 -8.86 2.90
N ASP A 7 -7.98 -9.42 2.43
CA ASP A 7 -7.95 -10.56 1.50
C ASP A 7 -7.74 -11.91 2.19
N SER A 8 -7.41 -11.91 3.49
CA SER A 8 -7.10 -13.12 4.28
C SER A 8 -5.90 -13.92 3.76
N LEU A 9 -5.01 -13.29 2.99
CA LEU A 9 -3.75 -13.87 2.52
C LEU A 9 -2.62 -13.62 3.54
N PRO A 10 -1.50 -14.36 3.45
CA PRO A 10 -0.33 -14.11 4.29
C PRO A 10 0.17 -12.66 4.20
N ARG A 11 0.87 -12.21 5.24
CA ARG A 11 1.46 -10.86 5.27
C ARG A 11 2.39 -10.66 4.07
N SER A 12 2.22 -9.56 3.34
CA SER A 12 3.06 -9.19 2.20
C SER A 12 4.46 -8.73 2.59
N ALA A 13 4.69 -8.42 3.87
CA ALA A 13 5.97 -7.96 4.40
C ALA A 13 6.10 -8.26 5.89
N THR A 14 7.35 -8.31 6.37
CA THR A 14 7.69 -8.34 7.79
C THR A 14 7.88 -6.92 8.30
N VAL A 15 7.49 -6.65 9.55
CA VAL A 15 7.66 -5.35 10.20
C VAL A 15 8.45 -5.56 11.49
N LEU A 16 9.42 -4.68 11.74
CA LEU A 16 10.21 -4.63 12.97
C LEU A 16 10.07 -3.23 13.57
N ALA A 17 9.87 -3.13 14.89
CA ALA A 17 9.90 -1.85 15.59
C ALA A 17 11.36 -1.36 15.69
N LEU A 18 11.61 -0.10 15.30
CA LEU A 18 12.94 0.52 15.41
C LEU A 18 13.18 1.18 16.77
N GLU A 19 12.11 1.43 17.51
CA GLU A 19 12.07 2.07 18.82
C GLU A 19 10.83 1.57 19.59
N ASP A 20 10.76 1.88 20.88
CA ASP A 20 9.62 1.53 21.72
C ASP A 20 8.34 2.16 21.18
N CYS A 21 7.34 1.31 20.88
CA CYS A 21 6.08 1.76 20.30
C CYS A 21 4.88 1.04 20.92
N THR A 22 3.73 1.71 20.90
CA THR A 22 2.45 1.11 21.27
C THR A 22 1.59 1.00 20.02
N ILE A 23 1.02 -0.19 19.80
CA ILE A 23 0.24 -0.49 18.59
C ILE A 23 -1.15 -0.99 19.03
N SER A 24 -2.19 -0.48 18.37
CA SER A 24 -3.53 -1.05 18.47
C SER A 24 -3.75 -2.08 17.36
N VAL A 25 -4.17 -3.28 17.73
CA VAL A 25 -4.38 -4.39 16.80
C VAL A 25 -5.86 -4.47 16.43
N MET A 26 -6.16 -4.31 15.14
CA MET A 26 -7.46 -4.62 14.58
C MET A 26 -7.48 -6.06 14.07
N THR A 27 -8.37 -6.88 14.62
CA THR A 27 -8.58 -8.25 14.15
C THR A 27 -9.48 -8.27 12.92
N GLN A 28 -9.45 -9.38 12.17
CA GLN A 28 -10.33 -9.57 11.03
C GLN A 28 -11.81 -9.66 11.43
N GLU A 29 -12.10 -10.24 12.59
CA GLU A 29 -13.44 -10.24 13.18
C GLU A 29 -13.93 -8.82 13.46
N THR A 30 -13.11 -7.99 14.10
CA THR A 30 -13.45 -6.59 14.35
C THR A 30 -13.67 -5.81 13.06
N PHE A 31 -12.83 -6.03 12.05
CA PHE A 31 -12.98 -5.42 10.73
C PHE A 31 -14.30 -5.83 10.05
N ASN A 32 -14.62 -7.13 10.07
CA ASN A 32 -15.86 -7.67 9.50
C ASN A 32 -17.10 -7.16 10.23
N ASN A 33 -17.04 -7.07 11.57
CA ASN A 33 -18.12 -6.49 12.36
C ASN A 33 -18.33 -5.01 11.98
N LEU A 34 -17.25 -4.24 11.84
CA LEU A 34 -17.32 -2.85 11.41
C LEU A 34 -17.91 -2.72 9.99
N ALA A 35 -17.53 -3.60 9.07
CA ALA A 35 -18.09 -3.64 7.72
C ALA A 35 -19.60 -3.89 7.69
N GLN A 36 -20.09 -4.76 8.58
CA GLN A 36 -21.50 -5.12 8.66
C GLN A 36 -22.35 -4.06 9.35
N HIS A 37 -21.85 -3.46 10.42
CA HIS A 37 -22.66 -2.61 11.30
C HIS A 37 -22.41 -1.10 11.13
N ASN A 38 -21.24 -0.71 10.62
CA ASN A 38 -20.90 0.70 10.37
C ASN A 38 -19.94 0.84 9.16
N PRO A 39 -20.43 0.58 7.94
CA PRO A 39 -19.59 0.59 6.73
C PRO A 39 -18.98 1.96 6.43
N GLU A 40 -19.61 3.07 6.86
CA GLU A 40 -19.06 4.42 6.67
C GLU A 40 -17.75 4.62 7.43
N ALA A 41 -17.57 3.95 8.58
CA ALA A 41 -16.32 3.97 9.34
C ALA A 41 -15.13 3.35 8.60
N LEU A 42 -15.37 2.55 7.54
CA LEU A 42 -14.31 2.00 6.68
C LEU A 42 -13.84 2.97 5.61
N MET A 43 -14.57 4.06 5.36
CA MET A 43 -14.25 4.99 4.28
C MET A 43 -12.83 5.59 4.36
N PRO A 44 -12.28 5.93 5.55
CA PRO A 44 -10.90 6.35 5.67
C PRO A 44 -9.90 5.28 5.19
N ILE A 45 -10.13 4.01 5.51
CA ILE A 45 -9.27 2.88 5.11
C ILE A 45 -9.30 2.73 3.58
N LEU A 46 -10.49 2.74 2.99
CA LEU A 46 -10.67 2.64 1.53
C LEU A 46 -9.98 3.80 0.79
N LYS A 47 -10.07 5.03 1.31
CA LYS A 47 -9.37 6.20 0.75
C LYS A 47 -7.85 6.03 0.77
N VAL A 48 -7.29 5.50 1.86
CA VAL A 48 -5.85 5.22 1.98
C VAL A 48 -5.41 4.15 0.99
N LEU A 49 -6.17 3.06 0.85
CA LEU A 49 -5.89 2.00 -0.12
C LEU A 49 -5.90 2.52 -1.55
N ALA A 50 -6.92 3.28 -1.94
CA ALA A 50 -7.02 3.86 -3.27
C ALA A 50 -5.86 4.85 -3.56
N LYS A 51 -5.45 5.63 -2.56
CA LYS A 51 -4.28 6.52 -2.67
C LYS A 51 -2.99 5.74 -2.87
N ARG A 52 -2.77 4.68 -2.08
CA ARG A 52 -1.58 3.81 -2.20
C ARG A 52 -1.53 3.13 -3.56
N LEU A 53 -2.65 2.60 -4.03
CA LEU A 53 -2.75 1.98 -5.35
C LEU A 53 -2.35 2.95 -6.46
N ARG A 54 -2.89 4.19 -6.46
CA ARG A 54 -2.50 5.21 -7.45
C ARG A 54 -1.01 5.54 -7.39
N ALA A 55 -0.44 5.69 -6.19
CA ALA A 55 0.98 5.94 -6.04
C ALA A 55 1.83 4.79 -6.61
N THR A 56 1.43 3.54 -6.36
CA THR A 56 2.09 2.36 -6.94
C THR A 56 2.01 2.35 -8.47
N LEU A 57 0.84 2.68 -9.04
CA LEU A 57 0.68 2.76 -10.50
C LEU A 57 1.62 3.81 -11.11
N THR A 58 1.71 5.01 -10.53
CA THR A 58 2.65 6.05 -10.97
C THR A 58 4.11 5.61 -10.89
N LEU A 59 4.49 4.85 -9.85
CA LEU A 59 5.83 4.28 -9.75
C LEU A 59 6.09 3.26 -10.86
N VAL A 60 5.11 2.40 -11.17
CA VAL A 60 5.22 1.40 -12.25
C VAL A 60 5.34 2.07 -13.62
N GLU A 61 4.57 3.13 -13.89
CA GLU A 61 4.68 3.93 -15.11
C GLU A 61 6.09 4.53 -15.26
N GLY A 62 6.62 5.15 -14.19
CA GLY A 62 7.97 5.72 -14.21
C GLY A 62 9.10 4.70 -14.41
N LEU A 63 8.87 3.42 -14.07
CA LEU A 63 9.80 2.32 -14.37
C LEU A 63 9.73 1.88 -15.83
N GLN A 64 8.57 2.03 -16.48
CA GLN A 64 8.38 1.71 -17.90
C GLN A 64 8.94 2.83 -18.80
N ASP A 65 8.88 4.08 -18.36
CA ASP A 65 9.36 5.28 -19.08
C ASP A 65 10.89 5.47 -19.09
N GLY A 66 11.67 4.41 -18.92
CA GLY A 66 13.14 4.46 -18.89
C GLY A 66 13.72 5.41 -19.95
N LYS A 67 14.18 6.60 -19.51
CA LYS A 67 14.89 7.55 -20.36
C LYS A 67 16.10 6.85 -20.96
N ALA A 68 16.01 6.48 -22.24
CA ALA A 68 17.18 6.36 -23.09
C ALA A 68 17.81 7.76 -23.17
N THR A 69 18.87 7.98 -22.41
CA THR A 69 19.80 9.08 -22.70
C THR A 69 20.48 8.72 -24.02
N PRO A 70 20.32 9.51 -25.11
CA PRO A 70 21.14 9.30 -26.28
C PRO A 70 22.55 9.70 -25.88
N ASN A 71 23.47 8.74 -25.95
CA ASN A 71 24.90 8.95 -25.80
C ASN A 71 25.33 10.09 -26.73
N ARG A 72 25.70 11.25 -26.16
CA ARG A 72 26.44 12.28 -26.89
C ARG A 72 27.90 11.88 -26.86
N ASP A 73 28.23 10.89 -27.67
CA ASP A 73 29.57 10.73 -28.20
C ASP A 73 29.46 10.29 -29.66
N ASP A 74 30.39 10.77 -30.47
CA ASP A 74 30.55 10.56 -31.92
C ASP A 74 29.84 11.58 -32.82
N ARG A 75 30.48 12.74 -33.01
CA ARG A 75 31.26 13.00 -34.26
C ARG A 75 31.95 14.36 -34.23
N ILE A 76 33.28 14.29 -34.29
CA ILE A 76 34.21 15.26 -34.88
C ILE A 76 33.75 15.61 -36.30
#